data_AF-A0A661Z054-F1
#
_entry.id   AF-A0A661Z054-F1
#
_cell.length_a   1.000
_cell.length_b   1.000
_cell.length_c   1.000
_cell.angle_alpha   90.00
_cell.angle_beta   90.00
_cell.angle_gamma   90.00
#
_symmetry.space_group_name_H-M   'P 1'
#
loop_
_entity.id
_entity.type
_entity.pdbx_description
1 polymer ?
#
loop_
_entity_poly.entity_id
_entity_poly.type
_entity_poly.pdbx_seq_one_letter_code
_entity_poly.pdbx_strand_id
1 'polypeptide(L)'
;MRVFFLVFIISVFTLNIAIGQNVRAYLGYNEFYSPKDGQYLQAYINIQGKSLQWNIVNDKYISKVELTVVFKLNTEIIAFSKDVINSEVKDSLEMNQIFMHTNNYLLKNGNYIIEIKIDDLNDTSKAIFSTSDFMIDNPIDSVYTSSLEIFSNIQKTDSNGPNVKSGFKLTPNIYRYFGKKDSVLQFYSEIYNTDKKWGEEYAFLATYYILDNVSLEEVTKYRRYKRMNSKSVAVLMGNMDISKLSSGSYSLILEIRDRNNNLVATQDYFFKRNNSEVKVDIDEVEDVDISQTFVELIRGKDTLINVIRTFKPIASVQEENLANTVIKGDDEYVMRQYIYSFWEKRNLNDPFKAFKNYMVRIKKCDKLYSSTIKRGYETARGRVYMQYGEANSIAREYNDPAAYPYEIWHYYEARRQRNIKFIFYNTDLISNEFELLHSTAAGERSDYQWRLRLRRDQNFHSIDDAGSTEDDWGSQYNDLYELPR
;
A
#
# COMPACT_ATOMS: atom_id res chain seq x y z
N MET A 1 -60.33 34.87 -44.32
CA MET A 1 -58.97 34.29 -44.29
C MET A 1 -58.79 33.64 -42.92
N ARG A 2 -58.98 32.32 -42.81
CA ARG A 2 -58.92 31.56 -41.54
C ARG A 2 -57.51 30.98 -41.40
N VAL A 3 -56.77 31.43 -40.38
CA VAL A 3 -55.42 30.91 -40.08
C VAL A 3 -55.56 29.75 -39.11
N PHE A 4 -55.22 28.55 -39.55
CA PHE A 4 -55.08 27.36 -38.72
C PHE A 4 -53.76 27.46 -37.94
N PHE A 5 -53.83 27.46 -36.61
CA PHE A 5 -52.66 27.27 -35.76
C PHE A 5 -52.42 25.77 -35.57
N LEU A 6 -51.37 25.26 -36.22
CA LEU A 6 -50.90 23.89 -36.06
C LEU A 6 -50.00 23.85 -34.81
N VAL A 7 -50.51 23.31 -33.70
CA VAL A 7 -49.72 23.10 -32.47
C VAL A 7 -48.93 21.81 -32.64
N PHE A 8 -47.62 21.95 -32.87
CA PHE A 8 -46.68 20.84 -32.94
C PHE A 8 -46.28 20.44 -31.51
N ILE A 9 -46.89 19.37 -30.98
CA ILE A 9 -46.50 18.77 -29.69
C ILE A 9 -45.19 18.02 -29.90
N ILE A 10 -44.07 18.62 -29.50
CA ILE A 10 -42.78 17.94 -29.39
C ILE A 10 -42.83 17.07 -28.13
N SER A 11 -43.14 15.79 -28.34
CA SER A 11 -42.93 14.73 -27.36
C SER A 11 -41.42 14.52 -27.18
N VAL A 12 -40.83 15.15 -26.16
CA VAL A 12 -39.47 14.82 -25.71
C VAL A 12 -39.55 13.50 -24.95
N PHE A 13 -39.24 12.39 -25.63
CA PHE A 13 -38.89 11.14 -24.98
C PHE A 13 -37.53 11.34 -24.28
N THR A 14 -37.54 11.58 -22.97
CA THR A 14 -36.33 11.45 -22.15
C THR A 14 -36.03 9.97 -22.00
N LEU A 15 -35.11 9.45 -22.83
CA LEU A 15 -34.41 8.21 -22.52
C LEU A 15 -33.63 8.43 -21.22
N ASN A 16 -34.17 7.97 -20.10
CA ASN A 16 -33.41 7.77 -18.88
C ASN A 16 -32.42 6.62 -19.16
N ILE A 17 -31.23 6.97 -19.64
CA ILE A 17 -30.10 6.06 -19.59
C ILE A 17 -29.73 5.99 -18.10
N ALA A 18 -30.25 4.98 -17.41
CA ALA A 18 -29.74 4.60 -16.10
C ALA A 18 -28.31 4.11 -16.31
N ILE A 19 -27.35 5.01 -16.15
CA ILE A 19 -25.94 4.64 -16.05
C ILE A 19 -25.83 3.94 -14.69
N GLY A 20 -25.78 2.60 -14.71
CA GLY A 20 -25.59 1.79 -13.51
C GLY A 20 -24.39 2.29 -12.72
N GLN A 21 -24.56 2.53 -11.43
CA GLN A 21 -23.47 2.89 -10.53
C GLN A 21 -22.88 1.60 -9.97
N ASN A 22 -21.69 1.22 -10.42
CA ASN A 22 -21.00 0.07 -9.84
C ASN A 22 -20.59 0.40 -8.39
N VAL A 23 -20.96 -0.49 -7.46
CA VAL A 23 -20.60 -0.40 -6.04
C VAL A 23 -19.09 -0.25 -5.88
N ARG A 24 -18.66 0.71 -5.07
CA ARG A 24 -17.25 0.92 -4.74
C ARG A 24 -17.01 0.52 -3.28
N ALA A 25 -16.28 -0.57 -3.09
CA ALA A 25 -15.93 -1.09 -1.78
C ALA A 25 -14.42 -1.22 -1.60
N TYR A 26 -13.97 -1.13 -0.35
CA TYR A 26 -12.58 -1.36 0.05
C TYR A 26 -12.56 -2.39 1.16
N LEU A 27 -11.82 -3.47 0.96
CA LEU A 27 -11.58 -4.49 1.98
C LEU A 27 -10.24 -4.22 2.67
N GLY A 28 -10.26 -4.26 4.00
CA GLY A 28 -9.07 -4.44 4.82
C GLY A 28 -9.26 -5.65 5.73
N TYR A 29 -8.17 -6.19 6.25
CA TYR A 29 -8.22 -7.27 7.24
C TYR A 29 -7.06 -7.17 8.23
N ASN A 30 -7.25 -7.81 9.38
CA ASN A 30 -6.24 -7.98 10.42
C ASN A 30 -6.33 -9.40 10.99
N GLU A 31 -5.19 -10.00 11.27
CA GLU A 31 -5.07 -11.32 11.88
C GLU A 31 -4.96 -11.20 13.39
N PHE A 32 -5.72 -12.03 14.10
CA PHE A 32 -5.78 -12.08 15.56
C PHE A 32 -5.87 -13.53 16.05
N TYR A 33 -5.70 -13.70 17.35
CA TYR A 33 -5.83 -14.97 18.04
C TYR A 33 -6.70 -14.83 19.30
N SER A 34 -7.75 -15.64 19.37
CA SER A 34 -8.56 -15.84 20.59
C SER A 34 -7.99 -17.04 21.36
N PRO A 35 -7.64 -16.90 22.65
CA PRO A 35 -7.27 -18.05 23.49
C PRO A 35 -8.34 -19.14 23.57
N LYS A 36 -9.61 -18.77 23.34
CA LYS A 36 -10.75 -19.69 23.39
C LYS A 36 -11.04 -20.33 22.03
N ASP A 37 -11.04 -19.53 20.97
CA ASP A 37 -11.58 -19.93 19.66
C ASP A 37 -10.48 -20.19 18.61
N GLY A 38 -9.25 -19.79 18.89
CA GLY A 38 -8.11 -19.93 17.99
C GLY A 38 -7.89 -18.71 17.10
N GLN A 39 -7.16 -18.92 16.01
CA GLN A 39 -6.84 -17.88 15.03
C GLN A 39 -8.09 -17.41 14.29
N TYR A 40 -8.18 -16.11 14.05
CA TYR A 40 -9.25 -15.53 13.26
C TYR A 40 -8.79 -14.32 12.46
N LEU A 41 -9.41 -14.15 11.30
CA LEU A 41 -9.29 -12.98 10.46
C LEU A 41 -10.44 -12.03 10.77
N GLN A 42 -10.13 -10.79 11.13
CA GLN A 42 -11.11 -9.72 11.21
C GLN A 42 -11.07 -8.92 9.91
N ALA A 43 -12.15 -8.98 9.13
CA ALA A 43 -12.30 -8.28 7.86
C ALA A 43 -13.21 -7.04 8.02
N TYR A 44 -12.86 -5.97 7.33
CA TYR A 44 -13.60 -4.72 7.30
C TYR A 44 -13.85 -4.31 5.87
N ILE A 45 -15.10 -3.94 5.57
CA ILE A 45 -15.50 -3.53 4.23
C ILE A 45 -16.11 -2.14 4.32
N ASN A 46 -15.47 -1.18 3.65
CA ASN A 46 -15.97 0.18 3.51
C ASN A 46 -16.64 0.34 2.15
N ILE A 47 -17.95 0.58 2.14
CA ILE A 47 -18.75 0.83 0.94
C ILE A 47 -18.98 2.33 0.80
N GLN A 48 -18.70 2.89 -0.38
CA GLN A 48 -18.98 4.29 -0.68
C GLN A 48 -20.46 4.47 -0.98
N GLY A 49 -21.21 5.15 -0.12
CA GLY A 49 -22.66 5.33 -0.29
C GLY A 49 -23.05 6.01 -1.61
N LYS A 50 -22.18 6.89 -2.14
CA LYS A 50 -22.36 7.56 -3.44
C LYS A 50 -22.33 6.64 -4.66
N SER A 51 -21.98 5.37 -4.46
CA SER A 51 -21.96 4.34 -5.51
C SER A 51 -23.11 3.34 -5.37
N LEU A 52 -24.02 3.58 -4.41
CA LEU A 52 -25.17 2.72 -4.16
C LEU A 52 -26.43 3.29 -4.79
N GLN A 53 -27.33 2.40 -5.15
CA GLN A 53 -28.68 2.74 -5.56
C GLN A 53 -29.59 2.90 -4.32
N TRP A 54 -30.10 4.11 -4.15
CA TRP A 54 -30.94 4.49 -3.01
C TRP A 54 -32.42 4.46 -3.39
N ASN A 55 -33.23 3.76 -2.60
CA ASN A 55 -34.68 3.75 -2.71
C ASN A 55 -35.30 4.55 -1.56
N ILE A 56 -36.39 5.26 -1.84
CA ILE A 56 -37.13 6.01 -0.81
C ILE A 56 -38.18 5.09 -0.19
N VAL A 57 -38.13 4.90 1.12
CA VAL A 57 -39.12 4.15 1.90
C VAL A 57 -39.42 4.92 3.18
N ASN A 58 -40.69 5.28 3.41
CA ASN A 58 -41.14 6.01 4.60
C ASN A 58 -40.31 7.29 4.88
N ASP A 59 -40.14 8.14 3.87
CA ASP A 59 -39.36 9.39 3.92
C ASP A 59 -37.88 9.24 4.30
N LYS A 60 -37.32 8.05 4.08
CA LYS A 60 -35.89 7.77 4.26
C LYS A 60 -35.32 7.13 3.02
N TYR A 61 -34.03 7.36 2.79
CA TYR A 61 -33.29 6.70 1.73
C TYR A 61 -32.64 5.44 2.28
N ILE A 62 -32.93 4.31 1.64
CA ILE A 62 -32.45 2.99 2.05
C ILE A 62 -31.66 2.37 0.90
N SER A 63 -30.49 1.82 1.23
CA SER A 63 -29.73 0.93 0.35
C SER A 63 -29.50 -0.43 1.01
N LYS A 64 -29.39 -1.47 0.18
CA LYS A 64 -29.22 -2.86 0.63
C LYS A 64 -28.13 -3.51 -0.20
N VAL A 65 -27.03 -3.87 0.44
CA VAL A 65 -25.91 -4.52 -0.22
C VAL A 65 -25.75 -5.92 0.35
N GLU A 66 -25.83 -6.94 -0.49
CA GLU A 66 -25.47 -8.31 -0.13
C GLU A 66 -23.96 -8.50 -0.31
N LEU A 67 -23.30 -8.92 0.76
CA LEU A 67 -21.89 -9.29 0.77
C LEU A 67 -21.78 -10.80 0.98
N THR A 68 -21.11 -11.50 0.08
CA THR A 68 -20.68 -12.88 0.28
C THR A 68 -19.16 -12.92 0.34
N VAL A 69 -18.60 -13.64 1.31
CA VAL A 69 -17.15 -13.90 1.39
C VAL A 69 -16.98 -15.40 1.56
N VAL A 70 -16.09 -16.01 0.78
CA VAL A 70 -15.79 -17.44 0.79
C VAL A 70 -14.29 -17.63 0.89
N PHE A 71 -13.84 -18.44 1.84
CA PHE A 71 -12.46 -18.86 1.99
C PHE A 71 -12.34 -20.30 1.54
N LYS A 72 -11.51 -20.55 0.53
CA LYS A 72 -11.22 -21.88 0.01
C LYS A 72 -9.81 -22.31 0.33
N LEU A 73 -9.62 -23.56 0.71
CA LEU A 73 -8.33 -24.22 0.80
C LEU A 73 -8.31 -25.33 -0.26
N ASN A 74 -7.47 -25.16 -1.28
CA ASN A 74 -7.57 -25.95 -2.52
C ASN A 74 -8.98 -25.84 -3.14
N THR A 75 -9.73 -26.94 -3.17
CA THR A 75 -11.11 -26.98 -3.70
C THR A 75 -12.18 -26.94 -2.60
N GLU A 76 -11.81 -26.95 -1.32
CA GLU A 76 -12.75 -27.04 -0.20
C GLU A 76 -13.07 -25.65 0.37
N ILE A 77 -14.35 -25.36 0.61
CA ILE A 77 -14.79 -24.15 1.32
C ILE A 77 -14.60 -24.36 2.81
N ILE A 78 -13.71 -23.59 3.43
CA ILE A 78 -13.37 -23.69 4.86
C ILE A 78 -14.20 -22.73 5.71
N ALA A 79 -14.52 -21.56 5.18
CA ALA A 79 -15.39 -20.59 5.83
C ALA A 79 -16.15 -19.78 4.78
N PHE A 80 -17.36 -19.36 5.10
CA PHE A 80 -18.08 -18.39 4.28
C PHE A 80 -19.02 -17.54 5.13
N SER A 81 -19.34 -16.34 4.66
CA SER A 81 -20.47 -15.55 5.17
C SER A 81 -21.28 -15.00 4.01
N LYS A 82 -22.56 -14.73 4.30
CA LYS A 82 -23.48 -14.05 3.40
C LYS A 82 -24.34 -13.10 4.21
N ASP A 83 -24.06 -11.81 4.09
CA ASP A 83 -24.60 -10.76 4.94
C ASP A 83 -25.33 -9.71 4.09
N VAL A 84 -26.44 -9.17 4.59
CA VAL A 84 -27.14 -8.05 3.96
C VAL A 84 -26.92 -6.79 4.79
N ILE A 85 -26.13 -5.87 4.24
CA ILE A 85 -25.78 -4.59 4.81
C ILE A 85 -26.88 -3.60 4.46
N ASN A 86 -27.67 -3.20 5.47
CA ASN A 86 -28.73 -2.22 5.31
C ASN A 86 -28.19 -0.85 5.73
N SER A 87 -28.29 0.13 4.82
CA SER A 87 -27.93 1.52 5.12
C SER A 87 -29.17 2.39 5.02
N GLU A 88 -29.36 3.28 6.00
CA GLU A 88 -30.49 4.19 6.08
C GLU A 88 -29.98 5.61 6.34
N VAL A 89 -30.43 6.57 5.54
CA VAL A 89 -30.15 8.00 5.74
C VAL A 89 -31.42 8.83 5.57
N LYS A 90 -31.49 9.96 6.27
CA LYS A 90 -32.65 10.87 6.20
C LYS A 90 -32.46 11.95 5.13
N ASP A 91 -31.23 12.42 4.95
CA ASP A 91 -30.87 13.49 4.03
C ASP A 91 -30.08 12.92 2.84
N SER A 92 -30.32 13.45 1.64
CA SER A 92 -29.58 13.07 0.44
C SER A 92 -28.09 13.43 0.53
N LEU A 93 -27.73 14.44 1.33
CA LEU A 93 -26.33 14.78 1.59
C LEU A 93 -25.56 13.67 2.31
N GLU A 94 -26.25 12.89 3.15
CA GLU A 94 -25.66 11.77 3.91
C GLU A 94 -25.44 10.52 3.06
N MET A 95 -26.02 10.43 1.85
CA MET A 95 -25.78 9.33 0.92
C MET A 95 -24.31 9.20 0.51
N ASN A 96 -23.52 10.28 0.65
CA ASN A 96 -22.10 10.26 0.31
C ASN A 96 -21.20 9.64 1.38
N GLN A 97 -21.75 9.26 2.54
CA GLN A 97 -20.96 8.69 3.63
C GLN A 97 -20.43 7.29 3.31
N ILE A 98 -19.48 6.84 4.12
CA ILE A 98 -18.89 5.49 4.03
C ILE A 98 -19.59 4.60 5.04
N PHE A 99 -20.10 3.46 4.58
CA PHE A 99 -20.67 2.43 5.43
C PHE A 99 -19.65 1.33 5.67
N MET A 100 -19.41 1.00 6.94
CA MET A 100 -18.44 -0.02 7.34
C MET A 100 -19.18 -1.26 7.84
N HIS A 101 -18.82 -2.41 7.29
CA HIS A 101 -19.22 -3.73 7.80
C HIS A 101 -18.01 -4.49 8.31
N THR A 102 -18.19 -5.31 9.34
CA THR A 102 -17.09 -6.04 9.99
C THR A 102 -17.51 -7.48 10.29
N ASN A 103 -16.66 -8.43 9.88
CA ASN A 103 -16.86 -9.86 10.12
C ASN A 103 -15.58 -10.50 10.67
N ASN A 104 -15.76 -11.54 11.49
CA ASN A 104 -14.66 -12.39 11.97
C ASN A 104 -14.80 -13.79 11.36
N TYR A 105 -13.71 -14.32 10.82
CA TYR A 105 -13.63 -15.66 10.23
C TYR A 105 -12.60 -16.48 10.99
N LEU A 106 -13.02 -17.61 11.59
CA LEU A 106 -12.10 -18.54 12.23
C LEU A 106 -11.34 -19.32 11.15
N LEU A 107 -10.04 -19.05 11.01
CA LEU A 107 -9.18 -19.61 9.98
C LEU A 107 -7.87 -20.05 10.62
N LYS A 108 -7.41 -21.25 10.28
CA LYS A 108 -6.12 -21.79 10.76
C LYS A 108 -5.00 -21.28 9.85
N ASN A 109 -3.74 -21.59 10.19
CA ASN A 109 -2.63 -21.40 9.26
C ASN A 109 -2.90 -22.17 7.95
N GLY A 110 -2.64 -21.53 6.81
CA GLY A 110 -2.89 -22.10 5.49
C GLY A 110 -2.85 -21.07 4.36
N ASN A 111 -2.79 -21.58 3.13
CA ASN A 111 -2.85 -20.79 1.90
C ASN A 111 -4.27 -20.86 1.31
N TYR A 112 -5.02 -19.79 1.48
CA TYR A 112 -6.41 -19.67 1.08
C TYR A 112 -6.57 -18.91 -0.23
N ILE A 113 -7.66 -19.21 -0.94
CA ILE A 113 -8.24 -18.34 -1.95
C ILE A 113 -9.46 -17.68 -1.30
N ILE A 114 -9.50 -16.34 -1.31
CA ILE A 114 -10.66 -15.58 -0.86
C ILE A 114 -11.46 -15.18 -2.09
N GLU A 115 -12.75 -15.51 -2.09
CA GLU A 115 -13.71 -15.04 -3.07
C GLU A 115 -14.71 -14.11 -2.38
N ILE A 116 -14.90 -12.92 -2.92
CA ILE A 116 -15.82 -11.91 -2.40
C ILE A 116 -16.85 -11.63 -3.48
N LYS A 117 -18.12 -11.51 -3.11
CA LYS A 117 -19.21 -11.02 -3.95
C LYS A 117 -19.91 -9.87 -3.25
N ILE A 118 -20.17 -8.77 -3.94
CA ILE A 118 -20.90 -7.61 -3.46
C ILE A 118 -22.01 -7.30 -4.46
N ASP A 119 -23.25 -7.29 -4.00
CA ASP A 119 -24.44 -7.14 -4.86
C ASP A 119 -25.33 -6.02 -4.29
N ASP A 120 -25.57 -4.96 -5.06
CA ASP A 120 -26.54 -3.94 -4.66
C ASP A 120 -27.95 -4.43 -5.00
N LEU A 121 -28.69 -4.84 -3.97
CA LEU A 121 -30.02 -5.42 -4.12
C LEU A 121 -31.07 -4.40 -4.60
N ASN A 122 -30.73 -3.11 -4.65
CA ASN A 122 -31.57 -2.07 -5.22
C ASN A 122 -31.23 -1.73 -6.68
N ASP A 123 -30.11 -2.24 -7.19
CA ASP A 123 -29.70 -2.06 -8.58
C ASP A 123 -30.00 -3.35 -9.38
N THR A 124 -30.16 -3.18 -10.69
CA THR A 124 -30.25 -4.27 -11.66
C THR A 124 -28.91 -4.56 -12.35
N SER A 125 -27.87 -3.78 -12.03
CA SER A 125 -26.50 -4.05 -12.45
C SER A 125 -25.98 -5.38 -11.87
N LYS A 126 -24.93 -5.92 -12.47
CA LYS A 126 -24.35 -7.19 -12.03
C LYS A 126 -23.61 -7.01 -10.72
N ALA A 127 -23.71 -8.03 -9.85
CA ALA A 127 -22.87 -8.14 -8.68
C ALA A 127 -21.38 -8.09 -9.02
N ILE A 128 -20.62 -7.51 -8.10
CA ILE A 128 -19.17 -7.40 -8.14
C ILE A 128 -18.56 -8.62 -7.48
N PHE A 129 -17.56 -9.24 -8.07
CA PHE A 129 -16.80 -10.35 -7.49
C PHE A 129 -15.34 -9.96 -7.19
N SER A 130 -14.56 -10.74 -6.47
CA SER A 130 -13.11 -10.51 -6.35
C SER A 130 -12.49 -11.80 -5.85
N THR A 131 -11.37 -12.20 -6.45
CA THR A 131 -10.63 -13.38 -6.00
C THR A 131 -9.19 -13.00 -5.69
N SER A 132 -8.66 -13.46 -4.55
CA SER A 132 -7.27 -13.21 -4.16
C SER A 132 -6.68 -14.37 -3.36
N ASP A 133 -5.37 -14.58 -3.53
CA ASP A 133 -4.59 -15.47 -2.69
C ASP A 133 -4.31 -14.81 -1.34
N PHE A 134 -4.37 -15.59 -0.27
CA PHE A 134 -4.21 -15.13 1.10
C PHE A 134 -3.53 -16.21 1.94
N MET A 135 -2.52 -15.85 2.72
CA MET A 135 -1.79 -16.80 3.57
C MET A 135 -1.88 -16.38 5.03
N ILE A 136 -2.20 -17.33 5.90
CA ILE A 136 -2.03 -17.20 7.35
C ILE A 136 -0.86 -18.10 7.75
N ASP A 137 0.18 -17.50 8.33
CA ASP A 137 1.35 -18.22 8.84
C ASP A 137 1.83 -17.60 10.16
N ASN A 138 1.08 -17.86 11.23
CA ASN A 138 1.43 -17.36 12.57
C ASN A 138 2.17 -18.46 13.36
N PRO A 139 3.32 -18.16 14.00
CA PRO A 139 4.09 -19.16 14.73
C PRO A 139 3.45 -19.45 16.10
N ILE A 140 2.72 -20.56 16.19
CA ILE A 140 1.87 -20.91 17.34
C ILE A 140 2.69 -21.16 18.62
N ASP A 141 3.95 -21.57 18.50
CA ASP A 141 4.82 -21.98 19.61
C ASP A 141 5.89 -20.93 19.99
N SER A 142 5.83 -19.73 19.40
CA SER A 142 6.70 -18.62 19.78
C SER A 142 5.90 -17.41 20.27
N VAL A 143 6.59 -16.41 20.78
CA VAL A 143 6.00 -15.08 20.92
C VAL A 143 5.82 -14.52 19.51
N TYR A 144 4.64 -13.97 19.26
CA TYR A 144 4.30 -13.28 18.02
C TYR A 144 3.27 -12.21 18.32
N THR A 145 2.96 -11.38 17.32
CA THR A 145 1.99 -10.30 17.45
C THR A 145 0.85 -10.48 16.45
N SER A 146 -0.32 -9.95 16.77
CA SER A 146 -1.39 -9.73 15.79
C SER A 146 -0.91 -8.81 14.67
N SER A 147 -1.74 -8.63 13.63
CA SER A 147 -1.59 -7.47 12.75
C SER A 147 -1.66 -6.15 13.54
N LEU A 148 -1.03 -5.10 12.99
CA LEU A 148 -1.15 -3.74 13.49
C LEU A 148 -2.44 -3.12 12.96
N GLU A 149 -3.45 -3.02 13.81
CA GLU A 149 -4.72 -2.38 13.47
C GLU A 149 -4.61 -0.87 13.67
N ILE A 150 -4.67 -0.11 12.58
CA ILE A 150 -4.58 1.35 12.58
C ILE A 150 -5.97 1.95 12.68
N PHE A 151 -6.11 3.04 13.44
CA PHE A 151 -7.40 3.73 13.63
C PHE A 151 -7.42 5.12 13.00
N SER A 152 -8.59 5.49 12.47
CA SER A 152 -8.94 6.87 12.15
C SER A 152 -9.64 7.58 13.32
N ASN A 153 -10.30 6.83 14.20
CA ASN A 153 -11.01 7.37 15.35
C ASN A 153 -11.05 6.34 16.50
N ILE A 154 -10.91 6.82 17.74
CA ILE A 154 -11.00 6.04 18.96
C ILE A 154 -11.96 6.75 19.90
N GLN A 155 -13.03 6.06 20.32
CA GLN A 155 -14.02 6.58 21.24
C GLN A 155 -14.20 5.63 22.41
N LYS A 156 -14.17 6.13 23.63
CA LYS A 156 -14.49 5.31 24.80
C LYS A 156 -15.97 4.93 24.74
N THR A 157 -16.29 3.68 25.05
CA THR A 157 -17.68 3.22 25.07
C THR A 157 -17.87 2.08 26.06
N ASP A 158 -19.07 2.00 26.61
CA ASP A 158 -19.53 0.85 27.41
C ASP A 158 -20.42 -0.09 26.58
N SER A 159 -20.70 0.26 25.32
CA SER A 159 -21.49 -0.58 24.40
C SER A 159 -20.67 -1.77 23.92
N ASN A 160 -21.29 -2.94 23.78
CA ASN A 160 -20.71 -4.05 23.02
C ASN A 160 -20.93 -3.85 21.52
N GLY A 161 -20.01 -4.35 20.69
CA GLY A 161 -20.15 -4.32 19.24
C GLY A 161 -18.92 -4.89 18.53
N PRO A 162 -19.02 -5.17 17.22
CA PRO A 162 -17.94 -5.82 16.46
C PRO A 162 -16.64 -5.00 16.40
N ASN A 163 -16.77 -3.68 16.51
CA ASN A 163 -15.67 -2.72 16.50
C ASN A 163 -15.32 -2.18 17.90
N VAL A 164 -15.76 -2.86 18.96
CA VAL A 164 -15.45 -2.49 20.34
C VAL A 164 -14.42 -3.46 20.90
N LYS A 165 -13.23 -2.95 21.24
CA LYS A 165 -12.16 -3.73 21.89
C LYS A 165 -11.66 -3.01 23.12
N SER A 166 -11.53 -3.75 24.23
CA SER A 166 -10.97 -3.25 25.49
C SER A 166 -11.60 -1.93 26.00
N GLY A 167 -12.92 -1.75 25.82
CA GLY A 167 -13.65 -0.54 26.25
C GLY A 167 -13.60 0.66 25.29
N PHE A 168 -13.13 0.45 24.06
CA PHE A 168 -13.06 1.48 23.02
C PHE A 168 -13.79 1.03 21.77
N LYS A 169 -14.64 1.90 21.21
CA LYS A 169 -15.13 1.82 19.85
C LYS A 169 -14.05 2.36 18.91
N LEU A 170 -13.59 1.49 18.04
CA LEU A 170 -12.45 1.72 17.17
C LEU A 170 -12.94 1.81 15.72
N THR A 171 -12.58 2.88 15.02
CA THR A 171 -12.82 2.99 13.58
C THR A 171 -11.50 2.74 12.86
N PRO A 172 -11.34 1.61 12.15
CA PRO A 172 -10.09 1.29 11.47
C PRO A 172 -9.85 2.21 10.27
N ASN A 173 -8.58 2.50 10.00
CA ASN A 173 -8.11 3.12 8.76
C ASN A 173 -7.59 2.03 7.82
N ILE A 174 -8.47 1.51 6.97
CA ILE A 174 -8.14 0.43 6.03
C ILE A 174 -7.55 0.94 4.70
N TYR A 175 -7.43 2.26 4.52
CA TYR A 175 -6.91 2.86 3.29
C TYR A 175 -5.38 2.93 3.24
N ARG A 176 -4.71 2.63 4.36
CA ARG A 176 -3.24 2.74 4.50
C ARG A 176 -2.72 4.12 4.07
N TYR A 177 -3.52 5.17 4.32
CA TYR A 177 -3.25 6.54 3.90
C TYR A 177 -3.54 7.51 5.02
N PHE A 178 -2.66 8.50 5.16
CA PHE A 178 -2.80 9.64 6.05
C PHE A 178 -2.60 10.93 5.26
N GLY A 179 -3.63 11.76 5.22
CA GLY A 179 -3.58 13.09 4.62
C GLY A 179 -3.08 14.16 5.58
N LYS A 180 -3.02 15.39 5.08
CA LYS A 180 -2.57 16.58 5.83
C LYS A 180 -3.30 16.78 7.17
N LYS A 181 -4.62 16.52 7.19
CA LYS A 181 -5.46 16.73 8.37
C LYS A 181 -5.22 15.69 9.48
N ASP A 182 -4.64 14.55 9.13
CA ASP A 182 -4.34 13.50 10.10
C ASP A 182 -3.06 13.86 10.83
N SER A 183 -3.16 14.25 12.10
CA SER A 183 -2.01 14.66 12.92
C SER A 183 -1.46 13.51 13.77
N VAL A 184 -2.22 12.43 13.97
CA VAL A 184 -1.84 11.33 14.86
C VAL A 184 -2.07 10.00 14.15
N LEU A 185 -1.06 9.14 14.20
CA LEU A 185 -1.19 7.71 13.90
C LEU A 185 -1.49 6.99 15.21
N GLN A 186 -2.58 6.25 15.29
CA GLN A 186 -2.94 5.42 16.44
C GLN A 186 -3.10 3.98 16.02
N PHE A 187 -2.67 3.04 16.86
CA PHE A 187 -2.70 1.63 16.53
C PHE A 187 -2.93 0.73 17.74
N TYR A 188 -3.35 -0.50 17.45
CA TYR A 188 -3.53 -1.61 18.38
C TYR A 188 -2.80 -2.84 17.87
N SER A 189 -2.21 -3.60 18.80
CA SER A 189 -1.72 -4.94 18.55
C SER A 189 -1.77 -5.77 19.83
N GLU A 190 -2.01 -7.07 19.66
CA GLU A 190 -1.93 -8.08 20.72
C GLU A 190 -0.62 -8.85 20.59
N ILE A 191 0.00 -9.13 21.73
CA ILE A 191 1.24 -9.89 21.81
C ILE A 191 0.93 -11.19 22.55
N TYR A 192 1.16 -12.31 21.88
CA TYR A 192 0.72 -13.63 22.33
C TYR A 192 1.87 -14.46 22.91
N ASN A 193 1.51 -15.46 23.72
CA ASN A 193 2.40 -16.49 24.26
C ASN A 193 3.60 -15.97 25.09
N THR A 194 3.55 -14.72 25.58
CA THR A 194 4.66 -14.15 26.39
C THR A 194 4.81 -14.86 27.73
N ASP A 195 3.70 -15.21 28.37
CA ASP A 195 3.65 -16.01 29.60
C ASP A 195 4.13 -17.45 29.38
N LYS A 196 3.72 -18.10 28.28
CA LYS A 196 4.20 -19.44 27.92
C LYS A 196 5.70 -19.48 27.68
N LYS A 197 6.26 -18.42 27.08
CA LYS A 197 7.68 -18.36 26.73
C LYS A 197 8.57 -17.99 27.93
N TRP A 198 8.13 -17.05 28.76
CA TRP A 198 8.98 -16.44 29.79
C TRP A 198 8.47 -16.55 31.23
N GLY A 199 7.25 -17.08 31.43
CA GLY A 199 6.57 -17.11 32.71
C GLY A 199 5.76 -15.84 33.00
N GLU A 200 4.91 -15.92 34.02
CA GLU A 200 4.11 -14.77 34.48
C GLU A 200 5.02 -13.63 34.98
N GLU A 201 4.56 -12.39 34.81
CA GLU A 201 5.26 -11.17 35.26
C GLU A 201 6.66 -10.93 34.67
N TYR A 202 7.11 -11.74 33.70
CA TYR A 202 8.33 -11.45 32.96
C TYR A 202 8.16 -10.12 32.21
N ALA A 203 9.11 -9.21 32.40
CA ALA A 203 9.06 -7.88 31.83
C ALA A 203 9.78 -7.87 30.48
N PHE A 204 9.17 -7.32 29.45
CA PHE A 204 9.72 -7.22 28.10
C PHE A 204 9.49 -5.81 27.54
N LEU A 205 10.07 -5.51 26.38
CA LEU A 205 9.96 -4.20 25.73
C LEU A 205 9.25 -4.33 24.39
N ALA A 206 8.19 -3.55 24.20
CA ALA A 206 7.60 -3.29 22.89
C ALA A 206 8.21 -1.98 22.35
N THR A 207 8.95 -2.05 21.26
CA THR A 207 9.53 -0.89 20.57
C THR A 207 8.78 -0.68 19.27
N TYR A 208 8.37 0.54 18.98
CA TYR A 208 7.71 0.85 17.71
C TYR A 208 8.20 2.16 17.12
N TYR A 209 8.34 2.20 15.79
CA TYR A 209 8.93 3.33 15.08
C TYR A 209 8.45 3.43 13.63
N ILE A 210 8.69 4.58 13.00
CA ILE A 210 8.42 4.79 11.58
C ILE A 210 9.70 4.53 10.78
N LEU A 211 9.60 3.65 9.79
CA LEU A 211 10.64 3.34 8.81
C LEU A 211 10.33 4.05 7.49
N ASP A 212 11.33 4.67 6.87
CA ASP A 212 11.25 5.15 5.49
C ASP A 212 11.43 3.98 4.51
N ASN A 213 10.47 3.75 3.59
CA ASN A 213 10.52 2.62 2.66
C ASN A 213 11.47 2.82 1.47
N VAL A 214 12.08 4.00 1.30
CA VAL A 214 13.10 4.28 0.29
C VAL A 214 14.52 4.13 0.85
N SER A 215 14.81 4.64 2.04
CA SER A 215 16.13 4.42 2.66
C SER A 215 16.22 3.11 3.47
N LEU A 216 15.08 2.56 3.92
CA LEU A 216 15.01 1.48 4.93
C LEU A 216 15.66 1.85 6.26
N GLU A 217 15.67 3.15 6.57
CA GLU A 217 16.17 3.69 7.82
C GLU A 217 15.03 4.16 8.70
N GLU A 218 15.26 4.09 10.01
CA GLU A 218 14.34 4.59 11.01
C GLU A 218 14.29 6.13 10.93
N VAL A 219 13.08 6.69 10.94
CA VAL A 219 12.88 8.12 11.13
C VAL A 219 12.97 8.41 12.64
N THR A 220 14.18 8.59 13.15
CA THR A 220 14.58 8.60 14.58
C THR A 220 13.61 9.34 15.52
N LYS A 221 13.04 10.49 15.11
CA LYS A 221 12.07 11.26 15.91
C LYS A 221 10.78 10.51 16.25
N TYR A 222 10.45 9.47 15.50
CA TYR A 222 9.25 8.66 15.65
C TYR A 222 9.49 7.32 16.36
N ARG A 223 10.60 7.17 17.09
CA ARG A 223 10.83 6.01 17.96
C ARG A 223 10.08 6.10 19.27
N ARG A 224 9.42 5.03 19.68
CA ARG A 224 8.82 4.91 21.01
C ARG A 224 9.07 3.50 21.57
N TYR A 225 9.00 3.39 22.88
CA TYR A 225 9.10 2.11 23.57
C TYR A 225 8.13 2.07 24.74
N LYS A 226 7.64 0.88 25.06
CA LYS A 226 6.76 0.62 26.20
C LYS A 226 7.22 -0.64 26.91
N ARG A 227 7.56 -0.50 28.18
CA ARG A 227 7.81 -1.66 29.05
C ARG A 227 6.47 -2.35 29.34
N MET A 228 6.42 -3.65 29.16
CA MET A 228 5.23 -4.47 29.34
C MET A 228 5.56 -5.70 30.18
N ASN A 229 4.54 -6.32 30.76
CA ASN A 229 4.67 -7.56 31.52
C ASN A 229 3.96 -8.69 30.79
N SER A 230 4.50 -9.89 30.92
CA SER A 230 4.03 -11.09 30.26
C SER A 230 2.62 -11.47 30.72
N LYS A 231 1.80 -11.83 29.75
CA LYS A 231 0.40 -12.25 29.87
C LYS A 231 0.08 -13.24 28.76
N SER A 232 -1.04 -13.94 28.88
CA SER A 232 -1.58 -14.78 27.80
C SER A 232 -1.86 -13.96 26.54
N VAL A 233 -2.42 -12.77 26.71
CA VAL A 233 -2.57 -11.73 25.69
C VAL A 233 -2.15 -10.38 26.28
N ALA A 234 -1.00 -9.86 25.84
CA ALA A 234 -0.53 -8.54 26.24
C ALA A 234 -0.93 -7.49 25.19
N VAL A 235 -1.77 -6.53 25.59
CA VAL A 235 -2.34 -5.52 24.69
C VAL A 235 -1.44 -4.28 24.60
N LEU A 236 -1.05 -3.92 23.38
CA LEU A 236 -0.35 -2.69 23.05
C LEU A 236 -1.29 -1.74 22.30
N MET A 237 -1.58 -0.59 22.92
CA MET A 237 -2.09 0.59 22.23
C MET A 237 -0.97 1.62 22.14
N GLY A 238 -0.71 2.12 20.95
CA GLY A 238 0.32 3.11 20.67
C GLY A 238 -0.23 4.29 19.86
N ASN A 239 0.44 5.42 19.98
CA ASN A 239 0.19 6.59 19.15
C ASN A 239 1.49 7.32 18.83
N MET A 240 1.48 8.07 17.72
CA MET A 240 2.56 8.94 17.29
C MET A 240 2.00 10.19 16.62
N ASP A 241 2.50 11.36 17.02
CA ASP A 241 2.24 12.61 16.31
C ASP A 241 2.96 12.58 14.95
N ILE A 242 2.21 12.55 13.86
CA ILE A 242 2.70 12.56 12.47
C ILE A 242 2.45 13.91 11.78
N SER A 243 2.07 14.96 12.51
CA SER A 243 1.80 16.30 11.96
C SER A 243 2.99 16.88 11.20
N LYS A 244 4.22 16.56 11.63
CA LYS A 244 5.49 16.94 10.99
C LYS A 244 6.13 15.82 10.16
N LEU A 245 5.40 14.74 9.86
CA LEU A 245 5.85 13.70 8.95
C LEU A 245 5.54 14.14 7.53
N SER A 246 6.58 14.30 6.70
CA SER A 246 6.47 14.77 5.31
C SER A 246 5.83 13.73 4.41
N SER A 247 5.33 14.16 3.26
CA SER A 247 4.79 13.28 2.21
C SER A 247 5.77 12.17 1.85
N GLY A 248 5.33 10.91 1.85
CA GLY A 248 6.20 9.77 1.58
C GLY A 248 5.54 8.43 1.82
N SER A 249 6.30 7.36 1.63
CA SER A 249 5.87 5.98 1.87
C SER A 249 6.65 5.42 3.06
N TYR A 250 5.94 4.96 4.07
CA TYR A 250 6.53 4.59 5.36
C TYR A 250 5.94 3.28 5.87
N SER A 251 6.62 2.66 6.82
CA SER A 251 6.08 1.53 7.59
C SER A 251 6.15 1.82 9.08
N LEU A 252 5.07 1.52 9.80
CA LEU A 252 5.13 1.37 11.26
C LEU A 252 5.74 0.01 11.55
N ILE A 253 6.86 -0.04 12.26
CA ILE A 253 7.47 -1.28 12.73
C ILE A 253 7.15 -1.45 14.21
N LEU A 254 6.78 -2.66 14.62
CA LEU A 254 6.66 -3.11 16.00
C LEU A 254 7.65 -4.25 16.25
N GLU A 255 8.56 -4.06 17.20
CA GLU A 255 9.51 -5.06 17.66
C GLU A 255 9.21 -5.43 19.12
N ILE A 256 9.21 -6.73 19.40
CA ILE A 256 9.15 -7.28 20.76
C ILE A 256 10.54 -7.76 21.15
N ARG A 257 11.07 -7.22 22.25
CA ARG A 257 12.41 -7.52 22.75
C ARG A 257 12.39 -8.05 24.18
N ASP A 258 13.23 -9.04 24.45
CA ASP A 258 13.37 -9.63 25.79
C ASP A 258 14.21 -8.73 26.74
N ARG A 259 14.43 -9.16 28.00
CA ARG A 259 15.26 -8.40 28.97
C ARG A 259 16.73 -8.26 28.57
N ASN A 260 17.22 -9.16 27.72
CA ASN A 260 18.58 -9.13 27.19
C ASN A 260 18.67 -8.34 25.88
N ASN A 261 17.58 -7.63 25.49
CA ASN A 261 17.46 -6.85 24.27
C ASN A 261 17.49 -7.67 22.96
N ASN A 262 17.27 -8.99 23.04
CA ASN A 262 17.14 -9.83 21.85
C ASN A 262 15.79 -9.55 21.17
N LEU A 263 15.79 -9.45 19.83
CA LEU A 263 14.56 -9.36 19.03
C LEU A 263 13.87 -10.73 19.00
N VAL A 264 12.60 -10.76 19.37
CA VAL A 264 11.82 -12.00 19.55
C VAL A 264 10.69 -12.10 18.53
N ALA A 265 10.03 -10.98 18.25
CA ALA A 265 9.00 -10.88 17.23
C ALA A 265 9.04 -9.51 16.56
N THR A 266 8.62 -9.45 15.30
CA THR A 266 8.50 -8.21 14.53
C THR A 266 7.20 -8.23 13.75
N GLN A 267 6.61 -7.05 13.55
CA GLN A 267 5.45 -6.83 12.70
C GLN A 267 5.55 -5.46 12.05
N ASP A 268 5.03 -5.31 10.83
CA ASP A 268 5.02 -4.04 10.14
C ASP A 268 3.65 -3.66 9.56
N TYR A 269 3.48 -2.37 9.33
CA TYR A 269 2.31 -1.83 8.65
C TYR A 269 2.71 -0.71 7.71
N PHE A 270 2.61 -0.98 6.41
CA PHE A 270 2.80 0.03 5.37
C PHE A 270 1.69 1.09 5.35
N PHE A 271 2.08 2.36 5.20
CA PHE A 271 1.17 3.47 4.92
C PHE A 271 1.81 4.57 4.05
N LYS A 272 0.96 5.32 3.35
CA LYS A 272 1.32 6.54 2.62
C LYS A 272 0.95 7.78 3.42
N ARG A 273 1.85 8.76 3.42
CA ARG A 273 1.63 10.09 3.99
C ARG A 273 1.56 11.12 2.87
N ASN A 274 0.60 12.04 2.96
CA ASN A 274 0.55 13.23 2.12
C ASN A 274 0.47 14.49 2.98
N ASN A 275 1.61 15.17 3.11
CA ASN A 275 1.79 16.38 3.89
C ASN A 275 2.93 17.22 3.29
N SER A 276 2.61 17.99 2.26
CA SER A 276 3.57 18.77 1.46
C SER A 276 3.98 20.11 2.11
N GLU A 277 3.40 20.49 3.24
CA GLU A 277 3.65 21.78 3.91
C GLU A 277 4.68 21.69 5.04
N VAL A 278 5.26 20.51 5.28
CA VAL A 278 6.34 20.36 6.24
C VAL A 278 7.55 21.12 5.71
N LYS A 279 7.90 22.21 6.39
CA LYS A 279 9.14 22.94 6.08
C LYS A 279 10.33 22.02 6.27
N VAL A 280 11.17 21.96 5.24
CA VAL A 280 12.45 21.27 5.30
C VAL A 280 13.45 22.22 5.93
N ASP A 281 14.14 21.75 6.94
CA ASP A 281 15.28 22.45 7.53
C ASP A 281 16.48 22.30 6.59
N ILE A 282 17.04 23.40 6.12
CA ILE A 282 18.18 23.43 5.20
C ILE A 282 19.49 23.71 5.94
N ASP A 283 19.43 24.08 7.22
CA ASP A 283 20.59 24.51 8.01
C ASP A 283 21.64 23.38 8.09
N GLU A 284 21.18 22.12 8.19
CA GLU A 284 22.06 20.93 8.16
C GLU A 284 22.92 20.81 6.88
N VAL A 285 22.50 21.42 5.78
CA VAL A 285 23.24 21.42 4.51
C VAL A 285 24.10 22.67 4.38
N GLU A 286 23.57 23.83 4.75
CA GLU A 286 24.27 25.12 4.59
C GLU A 286 25.52 25.24 5.46
N ASP A 287 25.58 24.52 6.58
CA ASP A 287 26.74 24.51 7.48
C ASP A 287 27.90 23.59 7.01
N VAL A 288 27.70 22.82 5.93
CA VAL A 288 28.69 21.82 5.49
C VAL A 288 29.84 22.49 4.74
N ASP A 289 31.06 22.37 5.27
CA ASP A 289 32.26 22.80 4.55
C ASP A 289 32.58 21.84 3.40
N ILE A 290 32.61 22.38 2.19
CA ILE A 290 32.91 21.64 0.96
C ILE A 290 34.29 21.97 0.39
N SER A 291 35.12 22.70 1.13
CA SER A 291 36.47 23.04 0.70
C SER A 291 37.33 21.79 0.49
N GLN A 292 38.08 21.77 -0.62
CA GLN A 292 38.96 20.65 -1.02
C GLN A 292 38.24 19.32 -1.28
N THR A 293 36.94 19.36 -1.57
CA THR A 293 36.14 18.16 -1.88
C THR A 293 35.90 17.98 -3.39
N PHE A 294 35.40 16.80 -3.78
CA PHE A 294 35.12 16.50 -5.19
C PHE A 294 34.00 17.37 -5.80
N VAL A 295 33.08 17.90 -4.97
CA VAL A 295 31.93 18.67 -5.48
C VAL A 295 32.35 20.04 -6.02
N GLU A 296 33.52 20.55 -5.64
CA GLU A 296 34.10 21.75 -6.26
C GLU A 296 34.35 21.56 -7.76
N LEU A 297 34.54 20.33 -8.24
CA LEU A 297 34.76 20.09 -9.67
C LEU A 297 33.45 20.08 -10.48
N ILE A 298 32.29 20.05 -9.80
CA ILE A 298 30.97 20.06 -10.44
C ILE A 298 30.53 21.51 -10.60
N ARG A 299 30.59 22.00 -11.84
CA ARG A 299 30.26 23.39 -12.20
C ARG A 299 29.03 23.46 -13.11
N GLY A 300 28.31 24.56 -13.00
CA GLY A 300 27.12 24.84 -13.80
C GLY A 300 25.86 24.33 -13.12
N LYS A 301 24.94 25.26 -12.88
CA LYS A 301 23.63 25.02 -12.29
C LYS A 301 22.86 23.85 -12.91
N ASP A 302 22.73 23.80 -14.23
CA ASP A 302 21.98 22.72 -14.90
C ASP A 302 22.63 21.35 -14.66
N THR A 303 23.96 21.28 -14.63
CA THR A 303 24.71 20.07 -14.29
C THR A 303 24.41 19.62 -12.86
N LEU A 304 24.45 20.54 -11.90
CA LEU A 304 24.15 20.26 -10.50
C LEU A 304 22.72 19.75 -10.32
N ILE A 305 21.73 20.42 -10.90
CA ILE A 305 20.33 20.01 -10.87
C ILE A 305 20.17 18.60 -11.46
N ASN A 306 20.78 18.34 -12.62
CA ASN A 306 20.70 17.02 -13.26
C ASN A 306 21.34 15.93 -12.39
N VAL A 307 22.49 16.20 -11.77
CA VAL A 307 23.14 15.26 -10.84
C VAL A 307 22.24 14.98 -9.64
N ILE A 308 21.69 16.02 -8.99
CA ILE A 308 20.80 15.87 -7.84
C ILE A 308 19.56 15.04 -8.19
N ARG A 309 18.94 15.29 -9.35
CA ARG A 309 17.77 14.52 -9.81
C ARG A 309 18.06 13.03 -9.96
N THR A 310 19.30 12.65 -10.29
CA THR A 310 19.66 11.23 -10.38
C THR A 310 19.59 10.51 -9.04
N PHE A 311 19.61 11.21 -7.90
CA PHE A 311 19.62 10.59 -6.56
C PHE A 311 18.24 10.10 -6.12
N LYS A 312 17.17 10.59 -6.76
CA LYS A 312 15.78 10.32 -6.42
C LYS A 312 15.47 8.84 -6.11
N PRO A 313 15.94 7.84 -6.88
CA PRO A 313 15.62 6.44 -6.58
C PRO A 313 16.12 5.96 -5.22
N ILE A 314 17.20 6.52 -4.68
CA ILE A 314 17.82 6.06 -3.42
C ILE A 314 17.77 7.11 -2.30
N ALA A 315 17.12 8.25 -2.56
CA ALA A 315 16.97 9.33 -1.60
C ALA A 315 15.85 8.98 -0.61
N SER A 316 16.10 9.14 0.68
CA SER A 316 15.02 9.12 1.67
C SER A 316 13.99 10.21 1.36
N VAL A 317 12.81 10.11 1.97
CA VAL A 317 11.79 11.13 1.85
C VAL A 317 12.30 12.50 2.31
N GLN A 318 13.11 12.55 3.37
CA GLN A 318 13.71 13.80 3.84
C GLN A 318 14.71 14.34 2.83
N GLU A 319 15.56 13.48 2.27
CA GLU A 319 16.57 13.86 1.26
C GLU A 319 15.94 14.33 -0.06
N GLU A 320 14.83 13.71 -0.50
CA GLU A 320 14.09 14.14 -1.70
C GLU A 320 13.43 15.50 -1.47
N ASN A 321 12.80 15.70 -0.31
CA ASN A 321 12.22 17.00 0.04
C ASN A 321 13.30 18.09 0.12
N LEU A 322 14.47 17.78 0.67
CA LEU A 322 15.62 18.66 0.73
C LEU A 322 16.18 18.97 -0.67
N ALA A 323 16.33 17.97 -1.54
CA ALA A 323 16.73 18.17 -2.93
C ALA A 323 15.81 19.16 -3.65
N ASN A 324 14.49 19.00 -3.47
CA ASN A 324 13.50 19.89 -4.07
C ASN A 324 13.62 21.33 -3.55
N THR A 325 13.89 21.52 -2.25
CA THR A 325 14.10 22.85 -1.66
C THR A 325 15.40 23.48 -2.18
N VAL A 326 16.51 22.73 -2.18
CA VAL A 326 17.82 23.19 -2.66
C VAL A 326 17.77 23.55 -4.16
N ILE A 327 17.11 22.74 -4.98
CA ILE A 327 16.92 23.04 -6.42
C ILE A 327 16.10 24.32 -6.60
N LYS A 328 15.05 24.54 -5.79
CA LYS A 328 14.22 25.75 -5.86
C LYS A 328 14.93 27.00 -5.35
N GLY A 329 15.84 26.85 -4.39
CA GLY A 329 16.66 27.94 -3.84
C GLY A 329 17.62 28.56 -4.85
N ASP A 330 17.95 27.82 -5.91
CA ASP A 330 18.75 28.28 -7.06
C ASP A 330 20.19 28.70 -6.75
N ASP A 331 20.75 28.27 -5.61
CA ASP A 331 22.14 28.52 -5.19
C ASP A 331 23.06 27.33 -5.50
N GLU A 332 24.07 27.53 -6.36
CA GLU A 332 25.01 26.48 -6.74
C GLU A 332 25.87 25.98 -5.57
N TYR A 333 26.22 26.85 -4.62
CA TYR A 333 27.02 26.46 -3.46
C TYR A 333 26.23 25.50 -2.58
N VAL A 334 24.98 25.84 -2.28
CA VAL A 334 24.07 24.97 -1.51
C VAL A 334 23.78 23.66 -2.26
N MET A 335 23.66 23.69 -3.59
CA MET A 335 23.54 22.45 -4.40
C MET A 335 24.77 21.54 -4.24
N ARG A 336 25.98 22.09 -4.20
CA ARG A 336 27.21 21.31 -3.96
C ARG A 336 27.26 20.76 -2.55
N GLN A 337 26.87 21.55 -1.54
CA GLN A 337 26.75 21.10 -0.16
C GLN A 337 25.76 19.94 -0.01
N TYR A 338 24.62 20.02 -0.71
CA TYR A 338 23.66 18.92 -0.75
C TYR A 338 24.26 17.65 -1.36
N ILE A 339 24.93 17.76 -2.51
CA ILE A 339 25.58 16.61 -3.15
C ILE A 339 26.61 15.98 -2.20
N TYR A 340 27.46 16.80 -1.58
CA TYR A 340 28.49 16.28 -0.68
C TYR A 340 27.87 15.60 0.55
N SER A 341 26.97 16.26 1.26
CA SER A 341 26.30 15.73 2.46
C SER A 341 25.52 14.44 2.18
N PHE A 342 24.86 14.34 1.02
CA PHE A 342 24.16 13.12 0.58
C PHE A 342 25.09 11.91 0.49
N TRP A 343 26.31 12.11 -0.03
CA TRP A 343 27.30 11.05 -0.20
C TRP A 343 28.12 10.80 1.06
N GLU A 344 28.35 11.82 1.88
CA GLU A 344 29.00 11.69 3.18
C GLU A 344 28.18 10.82 4.14
N LYS A 345 26.85 11.01 4.19
CA LYS A 345 25.94 10.15 4.98
C LYS A 345 26.04 8.67 4.58
N ARG A 346 26.32 8.38 3.31
CA ARG A 346 26.43 7.02 2.77
C ARG A 346 27.83 6.43 2.91
N ASN A 347 28.87 7.26 2.89
CA ASN A 347 30.26 6.84 3.08
C ASN A 347 31.10 7.99 3.65
N LEU A 348 31.17 8.07 4.97
CA LEU A 348 31.93 9.09 5.70
C LEU A 348 33.42 9.09 5.32
N ASN A 349 34.00 7.93 5.03
CA ASN A 349 35.44 7.80 4.77
C ASN A 349 35.81 8.19 3.33
N ASP A 350 34.91 7.98 2.36
CA ASP A 350 35.17 8.26 0.94
C ASP A 350 33.87 8.58 0.18
N PRO A 351 33.32 9.80 0.37
CA PRO A 351 32.09 10.23 -0.30
C PRO A 351 32.23 10.21 -1.83
N PHE A 352 33.42 10.56 -2.35
CA PHE A 352 33.69 10.60 -3.78
C PHE A 352 33.61 9.23 -4.43
N LYS A 353 34.17 8.19 -3.81
CA LYS A 353 34.07 6.81 -4.32
C LYS A 353 32.63 6.33 -4.36
N ALA A 354 31.83 6.65 -3.33
CA ALA A 354 30.42 6.29 -3.31
C ALA A 354 29.65 6.99 -4.45
N PHE A 355 29.84 8.30 -4.62
CA PHE A 355 29.29 9.07 -5.72
C PHE A 355 29.71 8.51 -7.09
N LYS A 356 31.01 8.26 -7.29
CA LYS A 356 31.55 7.73 -8.55
C LYS A 356 30.94 6.38 -8.90
N ASN A 357 30.88 5.45 -7.94
CA ASN A 357 30.27 4.14 -8.14
C ASN A 357 28.78 4.25 -8.48
N TYR A 358 28.07 5.16 -7.83
CA TYR A 358 26.67 5.43 -8.13
C TYR A 358 26.47 5.98 -9.54
N MET A 359 27.27 6.95 -9.97
CA MET A 359 27.17 7.51 -11.32
C MET A 359 27.47 6.46 -12.41
N VAL A 360 28.32 5.47 -12.13
CA VAL A 360 28.50 4.30 -13.01
C VAL A 360 27.22 3.45 -13.08
N ARG A 361 26.57 3.21 -11.93
CA ARG A 361 25.28 2.50 -11.89
C ARG A 361 24.18 3.25 -12.65
N ILE A 362 24.11 4.58 -12.53
CA ILE A 362 23.18 5.43 -13.30
C ILE A 362 23.42 5.27 -14.80
N LYS A 363 24.67 5.31 -15.27
CA LYS A 363 24.98 5.09 -16.70
C LYS A 363 24.54 3.71 -17.18
N LYS A 364 24.72 2.67 -16.37
CA LYS A 364 24.24 1.32 -16.68
C LYS A 364 22.71 1.26 -16.70
N CYS A 365 22.06 1.88 -15.74
CA CYS A 365 20.60 1.99 -15.66
C CYS A 365 20.01 2.72 -16.87
N ASP A 366 20.59 3.85 -17.26
CA ASP A 366 20.20 4.61 -18.45
C ASP A 366 20.34 3.76 -19.71
N LYS A 367 21.45 3.04 -19.88
CA LYS A 367 21.65 2.16 -21.04
C LYS A 367 20.61 1.04 -21.14
N LEU A 368 20.19 0.49 -20.00
CA LEU A 368 19.28 -0.66 -19.96
C LEU A 368 17.80 -0.27 -20.02
N TYR A 369 17.43 0.86 -19.40
CA TYR A 369 16.03 1.14 -19.07
C TYR A 369 15.55 2.53 -19.47
N SER A 370 16.32 3.31 -20.24
CA SER A 370 15.82 4.57 -20.81
C SER A 370 14.66 4.33 -21.77
N SER A 371 13.72 5.26 -21.80
CA SER A 371 12.69 5.35 -22.84
C SER A 371 13.02 6.47 -23.83
N THR A 372 12.16 6.66 -24.83
CA THR A 372 12.27 7.79 -25.77
C THR A 372 12.17 9.15 -25.06
N ILE A 373 11.49 9.21 -23.90
CA ILE A 373 11.16 10.46 -23.22
C ILE A 373 11.67 10.55 -21.77
N LYS A 374 12.15 9.44 -21.18
CA LYS A 374 12.65 9.36 -19.79
C LYS A 374 14.05 8.78 -19.73
N ARG A 375 14.86 9.31 -18.82
CA ARG A 375 16.13 8.68 -18.42
C ARG A 375 15.84 7.34 -17.74
N GLY A 376 16.80 6.42 -17.76
CA GLY A 376 16.58 5.09 -17.21
C GLY A 376 16.20 5.13 -15.74
N TYR A 377 16.88 5.95 -14.93
CA TYR A 377 16.56 6.07 -13.50
C TYR A 377 15.15 6.63 -13.21
N GLU A 378 14.49 7.24 -14.20
CA GLU A 378 13.13 7.80 -14.09
C GLU A 378 12.05 6.77 -14.46
N THR A 379 12.40 5.69 -15.15
CA THR A 379 11.45 4.63 -15.50
C THR A 379 11.17 3.72 -14.30
N ALA A 380 10.04 3.01 -14.30
CA ALA A 380 9.70 2.10 -13.21
C ALA A 380 10.74 0.98 -13.06
N ARG A 381 11.18 0.40 -14.20
CA ARG A 381 12.25 -0.61 -14.25
C ARG A 381 13.57 -0.05 -13.71
N GLY A 382 14.01 1.12 -14.17
CA GLY A 382 15.27 1.69 -13.70
C GLY A 382 15.24 2.15 -12.25
N ARG A 383 14.11 2.68 -11.76
CA ARG A 383 13.92 2.94 -10.31
C ARG A 383 14.11 1.66 -9.50
N VAL A 384 13.44 0.57 -9.88
CA VAL A 384 13.55 -0.72 -9.19
C VAL A 384 14.98 -1.26 -9.26
N TYR A 385 15.63 -1.19 -10.42
CA TYR A 385 17.05 -1.55 -10.56
C TYR A 385 17.97 -0.75 -9.63
N MET A 386 17.72 0.56 -9.48
CA MET A 386 18.54 1.41 -8.60
C MET A 386 18.30 1.12 -7.11
N GLN A 387 17.07 0.79 -6.72
CA GLN A 387 16.67 0.50 -5.34
C GLN A 387 16.97 -0.94 -4.87
N TYR A 388 16.68 -1.92 -5.72
CA TYR A 388 16.76 -3.35 -5.39
C TYR A 388 18.00 -4.04 -5.98
N GLY A 389 18.66 -3.40 -6.95
CA GLY A 389 19.79 -3.98 -7.66
C GLY A 389 19.35 -4.83 -8.86
N GLU A 390 20.27 -5.66 -9.34
CA GLU A 390 20.02 -6.59 -10.45
C GLU A 390 19.10 -7.72 -9.98
N ALA A 391 18.04 -7.99 -10.73
CA ALA A 391 17.16 -9.13 -10.48
C ALA A 391 17.92 -10.45 -10.70
N ASN A 392 17.55 -11.48 -9.93
CA ASN A 392 18.14 -12.81 -10.06
C ASN A 392 17.69 -13.50 -11.35
N SER A 393 16.41 -13.35 -11.70
CA SER A 393 15.88 -13.74 -13.01
C SER A 393 14.94 -12.68 -13.56
N ILE A 394 14.89 -12.57 -14.89
CA ILE A 394 14.01 -11.65 -15.61
C ILE A 394 13.38 -12.42 -16.76
N ALA A 395 12.13 -12.83 -16.57
CA ALA A 395 11.31 -13.36 -17.64
C ALA A 395 10.80 -12.18 -18.49
N ARG A 396 11.02 -12.24 -19.81
CA ARG A 396 10.60 -11.21 -20.76
C ARG A 396 9.69 -11.84 -21.79
N GLU A 397 8.49 -11.31 -21.93
CA GLU A 397 7.59 -11.72 -22.99
C GLU A 397 6.96 -10.48 -23.62
N TYR A 398 7.27 -10.25 -24.89
CA TYR A 398 6.87 -9.06 -25.62
C TYR A 398 5.91 -9.36 -26.77
N ASN A 399 5.73 -10.64 -27.11
CA ASN A 399 4.90 -11.08 -28.23
C ASN A 399 3.81 -12.05 -27.77
N ASP A 400 3.39 -11.98 -26.50
CA ASP A 400 2.25 -12.73 -26.00
C ASP A 400 0.99 -12.35 -26.81
N PRO A 401 0.27 -13.34 -27.39
CA PRO A 401 -0.91 -13.06 -28.20
C PRO A 401 -2.06 -12.46 -27.37
N ALA A 402 -2.12 -12.76 -26.07
CA ALA A 402 -3.20 -12.35 -25.18
C ALA A 402 -2.84 -11.18 -24.26
N ALA A 403 -1.55 -10.88 -24.08
CA ALA A 403 -1.05 -9.89 -23.12
C ALA A 403 -0.24 -8.73 -23.74
N TYR A 404 -0.28 -7.57 -23.09
CA TYR A 404 0.63 -6.46 -23.35
C TYR A 404 2.06 -6.92 -23.03
N PRO A 405 3.10 -6.45 -23.75
CA PRO A 405 4.48 -6.76 -23.44
C PRO A 405 4.81 -6.58 -21.96
N TYR A 406 5.40 -7.59 -21.32
CA TYR A 406 5.68 -7.59 -19.89
C TYR A 406 7.06 -8.15 -19.53
N GLU A 407 7.50 -7.77 -18.34
CA GLU A 407 8.68 -8.34 -17.68
C GLU A 407 8.33 -8.73 -16.25
N ILE A 408 8.75 -9.93 -15.85
CA ILE A 408 8.63 -10.41 -14.47
C ILE A 408 10.04 -10.53 -13.91
N TRP A 409 10.35 -9.68 -12.94
CA TRP A 409 11.64 -9.66 -12.27
C TRP A 409 11.51 -10.37 -10.93
N HIS A 410 12.45 -11.27 -10.64
CA HIS A 410 12.47 -12.03 -9.41
C HIS A 410 13.76 -11.79 -8.64
N TYR A 411 13.61 -11.61 -7.32
CA TYR A 411 14.71 -11.50 -6.38
C TYR A 411 14.56 -12.56 -5.29
N TYR A 412 15.57 -13.40 -5.12
CA TYR A 412 15.62 -14.36 -4.02
C TYR A 412 15.74 -13.63 -2.69
N GLU A 413 16.59 -12.61 -2.63
CA GLU A 413 16.75 -11.73 -1.48
C GLU A 413 17.11 -10.32 -1.97
N ALA A 414 16.32 -9.32 -1.57
CA ALA A 414 16.61 -7.91 -1.82
C ALA A 414 15.94 -7.06 -0.74
N ARG A 415 16.63 -6.00 -0.29
CA ARG A 415 16.09 -5.02 0.67
C ARG A 415 15.46 -5.66 1.92
N ARG A 416 16.13 -6.67 2.49
CA ARG A 416 15.70 -7.47 3.66
C ARG A 416 14.41 -8.29 3.45
N GLN A 417 13.98 -8.45 2.20
CA GLN A 417 12.84 -9.27 1.83
C GLN A 417 13.31 -10.44 0.99
N ARG A 418 12.56 -11.54 1.04
CA ARG A 418 12.84 -12.75 0.28
C ARG A 418 11.74 -13.01 -0.73
N ASN A 419 12.11 -13.64 -1.84
CA ASN A 419 11.19 -14.09 -2.88
C ASN A 419 10.24 -12.99 -3.38
N ILE A 420 10.79 -11.79 -3.63
CA ILE A 420 10.00 -10.66 -4.14
C ILE A 420 9.96 -10.66 -5.67
N LYS A 421 8.79 -10.31 -6.21
CA LYS A 421 8.53 -10.24 -7.65
C LYS A 421 8.05 -8.84 -8.02
N PHE A 422 8.43 -8.38 -9.21
CA PHE A 422 7.92 -7.17 -9.84
C PHE A 422 7.43 -7.52 -11.23
N ILE A 423 6.24 -7.03 -11.58
CA ILE A 423 5.65 -7.19 -12.89
C ILE A 423 5.55 -5.82 -13.51
N PHE A 424 6.21 -5.66 -14.65
CA PHE A 424 6.12 -4.45 -15.46
C PHE A 424 5.44 -4.76 -16.79
N TYR A 425 4.71 -3.80 -17.32
CA TYR A 425 3.98 -3.94 -18.59
C TYR A 425 4.02 -2.64 -19.40
N ASN A 426 3.91 -2.74 -20.72
CA ASN A 426 3.90 -1.59 -21.64
C ASN A 426 2.61 -1.57 -22.47
N THR A 427 1.72 -0.62 -22.18
CA THR A 427 0.43 -0.48 -22.85
C THR A 427 0.49 0.33 -24.16
N ASP A 428 1.47 1.22 -24.29
CA ASP A 428 1.65 2.10 -25.45
C ASP A 428 2.38 1.40 -26.61
N LEU A 429 3.16 0.35 -26.33
CA LEU A 429 3.89 -0.47 -27.31
C LEU A 429 4.98 0.26 -28.13
N ILE A 430 5.02 1.60 -28.10
CA ILE A 430 5.91 2.43 -28.90
C ILE A 430 7.08 2.95 -28.07
N SER A 431 6.80 3.48 -26.88
CA SER A 431 7.77 4.24 -26.09
C SER A 431 8.77 3.40 -25.29
N ASN A 432 8.62 2.07 -25.24
CA ASN A 432 9.33 1.18 -24.32
C ASN A 432 9.16 1.60 -22.83
N GLU A 433 8.04 2.25 -22.50
CA GLU A 433 7.70 2.64 -21.14
C GLU A 433 6.96 1.53 -20.41
N PHE A 434 7.74 0.70 -19.74
CA PHE A 434 7.21 -0.31 -18.84
C PHE A 434 6.86 0.33 -17.50
N GLU A 435 5.58 0.29 -17.14
CA GLU A 435 5.05 0.73 -15.85
C GLU A 435 5.02 -0.41 -14.85
N LEU A 436 5.12 -0.10 -13.55
CA LEU A 436 4.94 -1.11 -12.51
C LEU A 436 3.45 -1.46 -12.38
N LEU A 437 3.12 -2.70 -12.72
CA LEU A 437 1.77 -3.25 -12.66
C LEU A 437 1.48 -3.85 -11.27
N HIS A 438 2.38 -4.70 -10.79
CA HIS A 438 2.24 -5.43 -9.53
C HIS A 438 3.61 -5.73 -8.91
N SER A 439 3.66 -5.81 -7.58
CA SER A 439 4.80 -6.30 -6.83
C SER A 439 4.37 -6.99 -5.54
N THR A 440 5.13 -8.01 -5.15
CA THR A 440 5.02 -8.64 -3.83
C THR A 440 5.94 -7.99 -2.79
N ALA A 441 6.77 -7.02 -3.18
CA ALA A 441 7.64 -6.31 -2.26
C ALA A 441 6.84 -5.36 -1.36
N ALA A 442 7.15 -5.38 -0.06
CA ALA A 442 6.54 -4.50 0.92
C ALA A 442 6.71 -3.02 0.55
N GLY A 443 5.60 -2.28 0.57
CA GLY A 443 5.53 -0.87 0.25
C GLY A 443 5.49 -0.50 -1.24
N GLU A 444 5.51 -1.49 -2.12
CA GLU A 444 5.33 -1.31 -3.55
C GLU A 444 3.85 -1.44 -3.96
N ARG A 445 3.53 -1.10 -5.20
CA ARG A 445 2.18 -1.29 -5.74
C ARG A 445 1.87 -2.78 -5.80
N SER A 446 0.89 -3.22 -5.01
CA SER A 446 0.28 -4.55 -5.13
C SER A 446 -1.11 -4.43 -5.75
N ASP A 447 -1.32 -5.14 -6.84
CA ASP A 447 -2.56 -5.15 -7.61
C ASP A 447 -3.04 -6.59 -7.76
N TYR A 448 -4.17 -6.95 -7.15
CA TYR A 448 -4.68 -8.33 -7.19
C TYR A 448 -5.20 -8.71 -8.58
N GLN A 449 -5.49 -7.73 -9.44
CA GLN A 449 -6.04 -7.94 -10.79
C GLN A 449 -5.02 -7.75 -11.88
N TRP A 450 -3.74 -7.86 -11.55
CA TRP A 450 -2.68 -7.60 -12.50
C TRP A 450 -2.79 -8.47 -13.75
N ARG A 451 -3.23 -9.72 -13.62
CA ARG A 451 -3.42 -10.65 -14.76
C ARG A 451 -4.45 -10.11 -15.75
N LEU A 452 -5.59 -9.60 -15.27
CA LEU A 452 -6.57 -8.96 -16.14
C LEU A 452 -6.02 -7.73 -16.84
N ARG A 453 -5.36 -6.86 -16.08
CA ARG A 453 -4.82 -5.60 -16.61
C ARG A 453 -3.69 -5.82 -17.60
N LEU A 454 -3.06 -6.98 -17.53
CA LEU A 454 -2.03 -7.39 -18.46
C LEU A 454 -2.59 -7.82 -19.83
N ARG A 455 -3.87 -8.20 -19.94
CA ARG A 455 -4.46 -8.73 -21.17
C ARG A 455 -4.86 -7.64 -22.17
N ARG A 456 -4.78 -7.94 -23.47
CA ARG A 456 -5.07 -7.00 -24.60
C ARG A 456 -6.51 -7.06 -25.09
N ASP A 457 -7.18 -8.20 -25.00
CA ASP A 457 -8.42 -8.48 -25.74
C ASP A 457 -9.65 -8.77 -24.86
N GLN A 458 -9.81 -8.07 -23.74
CA GLN A 458 -11.02 -8.20 -22.92
C GLN A 458 -11.66 -6.83 -22.73
N ASN A 459 -12.88 -6.68 -23.25
CA ASN A 459 -13.85 -5.80 -22.62
C ASN A 459 -13.93 -6.22 -21.16
N PHE A 460 -13.70 -5.32 -20.21
CA PHE A 460 -13.89 -5.58 -18.78
C PHE A 460 -15.31 -6.14 -18.56
N HIS A 461 -15.47 -7.46 -18.59
CA HIS A 461 -16.78 -8.10 -18.43
C HIS A 461 -17.24 -8.03 -16.97
N SER A 462 -16.28 -7.88 -16.04
CA SER A 462 -16.46 -7.61 -14.61
C SER A 462 -15.19 -6.96 -14.05
N ILE A 463 -15.30 -6.12 -13.02
CA ILE A 463 -14.16 -5.48 -12.31
C ILE A 463 -13.40 -6.50 -11.43
N ASP A 464 -13.54 -7.81 -11.67
CA ASP A 464 -13.65 -8.79 -10.59
C ASP A 464 -13.07 -10.17 -10.91
N ASP A 465 -12.81 -10.41 -12.18
CA ASP A 465 -12.04 -11.57 -12.60
C ASP A 465 -10.58 -11.37 -12.13
N ALA A 466 -9.94 -12.43 -11.67
CA ALA A 466 -8.54 -12.40 -11.27
C ALA A 466 -7.62 -12.89 -12.40
N GLY A 467 -8.17 -13.36 -13.52
CA GLY A 467 -7.47 -13.89 -14.68
C GLY A 467 -6.63 -15.14 -14.38
N SER A 468 -6.78 -15.76 -13.21
CA SER A 468 -5.97 -16.91 -12.78
C SER A 468 -6.45 -18.24 -13.37
N THR A 469 -7.70 -18.30 -13.85
CA THR A 469 -8.33 -19.51 -14.40
C THR A 469 -8.43 -19.52 -15.92
N GLU A 470 -8.05 -18.43 -16.59
CA GLU A 470 -8.12 -18.35 -18.05
C GLU A 470 -6.77 -18.75 -18.65
N ASP A 471 -6.67 -20.01 -19.09
CA ASP A 471 -5.60 -20.49 -19.95
C ASP A 471 -5.80 -19.93 -21.36
N ASP A 472 -5.35 -18.70 -21.57
CA ASP A 472 -5.31 -18.12 -22.91
C ASP A 472 -4.33 -18.91 -23.76
N TRP A 473 -4.81 -19.39 -24.91
CA TRP A 473 -4.01 -20.17 -25.83
C TRP A 473 -2.74 -19.41 -26.24
N GLY A 474 -1.58 -19.95 -25.84
CA GLY A 474 -0.27 -19.37 -26.14
C GLY A 474 0.25 -18.33 -25.14
N SER A 475 -0.51 -17.99 -24.10
CA SER A 475 -0.04 -17.08 -23.04
C SER A 475 0.86 -17.78 -22.04
N GLN A 476 1.82 -17.05 -21.45
CA GLN A 476 2.81 -17.63 -20.52
C GLN A 476 2.89 -16.88 -19.18
N TYR A 477 2.07 -15.85 -18.97
CA TYR A 477 2.24 -14.94 -17.83
C TYR A 477 2.01 -15.63 -16.47
N ASN A 478 1.15 -16.64 -16.40
CA ASN A 478 0.94 -17.44 -15.18
C ASN A 478 2.16 -18.32 -14.87
N ASP A 479 2.66 -19.04 -15.86
CA ASP A 479 3.82 -19.92 -15.72
C ASP A 479 5.10 -19.13 -15.39
N LEU A 480 5.33 -18.03 -16.09
CA LEU A 480 6.48 -17.14 -15.87
C LEU A 480 6.38 -16.40 -14.54
N TYR A 481 5.17 -16.17 -14.02
CA TYR A 481 5.00 -15.62 -12.68
C TYR A 481 5.43 -16.62 -11.62
N GLU A 482 5.01 -17.89 -11.72
CA GLU A 482 5.39 -18.92 -10.75
C GLU A 482 6.87 -19.29 -10.84
N LEU A 483 7.36 -19.50 -12.06
CA LEU A 483 8.73 -19.91 -12.37
C LEU A 483 9.36 -18.93 -13.36
N PRO A 484 9.78 -17.74 -12.90
CA PRO A 484 10.48 -16.78 -13.75
C PRO A 484 11.84 -17.36 -14.16
N ARG A 485 11.95 -17.73 -15.45
CA ARG A 485 13.14 -18.34 -16.07
C ARG A 485 14.02 -17.31 -16.77
#